data_AF-A0A7C2ZCK1-F1
#
_entry.id   AF-A0A7C2ZCK1-F1
#
_cell.length_a   1.000
_cell.length_b   1.000
_cell.length_c   1.000
_cell.angle_alpha   90.00
_cell.angle_beta   90.00
_cell.angle_gamma   90.00
#
_symmetry.space_group_name_H-M   'P 1'
#
loop_
_entity.id
_entity.type
_entity.pdbx_description
1 polymer ?
#
loop_
_entity_poly.entity_id
_entity_poly.type
_entity_poly.pdbx_seq_one_letter_code
_entity_poly.pdbx_strand_id
1 'polypeptide(L)' 'DLLSSICRDMGQTVVIVTHDREVAARSDRILTMADGRIIGQERRRP' A
#
# COMPACT_ATOMS: atom_id res chain seq x y z
N ASP A 1 -11.97 3.59 1.86
CA ASP A 1 -12.49 3.34 3.22
C ASP A 1 -12.98 1.92 3.43
N LEU A 2 -13.62 1.26 2.45
CA LEU A 2 -13.92 -0.19 2.54
C LEU A 2 -12.69 -1.09 2.68
N LEU A 3 -11.65 -0.91 1.86
CA LEU A 3 -10.44 -1.74 1.95
C LEU A 3 -9.73 -1.57 3.29
N SER A 4 -9.73 -0.35 3.82
CA SER A 4 -9.15 -0.04 5.13
C SER A 4 -9.94 -0.65 6.28
N SER A 5 -11.28 -0.70 6.19
CA SER A 5 -12.11 -1.35 7.21
C SER A 5 -11.92 -2.86 7.20
N ILE A 6 -11.84 -3.49 6.02
CA ILE A 6 -11.55 -4.93 5.90
C ILE A 6 -10.20 -5.29 6.55
N CYS A 7 -9.17 -4.48 6.33
CA CYS A 7 -7.87 -4.70 6.97
C CYS A 7 -7.94 -4.61 8.50
N ARG A 8 -8.63 -3.58 9.03
CA ARG A 8 -8.68 -3.33 10.48
C ARG A 8 -9.64 -4.27 11.21
N ASP A 9 -10.81 -4.50 10.64
CA ASP A 9 -11.93 -5.18 11.31
C ASP A 9 -11.85 -6.69 11.13
N MET A 10 -11.27 -7.16 10.02
CA MET A 10 -11.15 -8.60 9.72
C MET A 10 -9.70 -9.10 9.78
N GLY A 11 -8.74 -8.23 10.10
CA GLY A 11 -7.31 -8.60 10.19
C GLY A 11 -6.69 -9.05 8.86
N GLN A 12 -7.31 -8.72 7.73
CA GLN A 12 -6.83 -9.15 6.42
C GLN A 12 -5.67 -8.28 5.92
N THR A 13 -4.66 -8.92 5.32
CA THR A 13 -3.60 -8.19 4.60
C THR A 13 -4.04 -7.89 3.18
N VAL A 14 -3.95 -6.62 2.76
CA VAL A 14 -4.31 -6.18 1.41
C VAL A 14 -3.08 -5.63 0.70
N VAL A 15 -2.89 -6.06 -0.56
CA VAL A 15 -1.87 -5.53 -1.47
C VAL A 15 -2.61 -4.82 -2.61
N ILE A 16 -2.27 -3.55 -2.85
CA ILE A 16 -2.86 -2.74 -3.92
C ILE A 16 -1.74 -2.34 -4.86
N VAL A 17 -1.98 -2.51 -6.17
CA VAL A 17 -1.12 -2.00 -7.23
C VAL A 17 -1.84 -0.84 -7.90
N THR A 18 -1.19 0.33 -7.95
CA THR A 18 -1.77 1.54 -8.52
C THR A 18 -0.68 2.44 -9.08
N HIS A 19 -1.03 3.20 -10.12
CA HIS A 19 -0.22 4.33 -10.61
C HIS A 19 -0.62 5.67 -9.97
N ASP A 20 -1.72 5.70 -9.22
CA ASP A 20 -2.19 6.87 -8.48
C ASP A 20 -1.42 7.01 -7.14
N ARG A 21 -0.69 8.11 -7.00
CA ARG A 21 0.12 8.41 -5.82
C ARG A 21 -0.72 8.69 -4.58
N GLU A 22 -1.91 9.28 -4.71
CA GLU A 22 -2.76 9.58 -3.56
C GLU A 22 -3.32 8.29 -2.95
N VAL A 23 -3.68 7.33 -3.79
CA VAL A 23 -4.13 6.00 -3.32
C VAL A 23 -2.99 5.27 -2.61
N ALA A 24 -1.78 5.27 -3.18
CA ALA A 24 -0.61 4.65 -2.55
C ALA A 24 -0.25 5.32 -1.22
N ALA A 25 -0.37 6.65 -1.12
CA ALA A 25 -0.07 7.41 0.09
C ALA A 25 -0.95 7.03 1.30
N ARG A 26 -2.09 6.36 1.07
CA ARG A 26 -3.00 5.88 2.13
C ARG A 26 -2.56 4.53 2.72
N SER A 27 -1.58 3.85 2.15
CA SER A 27 -1.08 2.56 2.61
C SER A 27 -0.04 2.71 3.74
N ASP A 28 0.06 1.70 4.61
CA ASP A 28 1.08 1.66 5.67
C ASP A 28 2.50 1.51 5.08
N ARG A 29 2.61 0.88 3.91
CA ARG A 29 3.86 0.68 3.18
C ARG A 29 3.64 0.86 1.68
N ILE A 30 4.61 1.51 1.04
CA ILE A 30 4.66 1.70 -0.40
C ILE A 30 5.94 1.03 -0.92
N LEU A 31 5.80 0.24 -1.98
CA LEU A 31 6.93 -0.33 -2.73
C LEU A 31 6.87 0.22 -4.15
N THR A 32 7.94 0.88 -4.60
CA THR A 32 8.06 1.36 -5.97
C THR A 32 8.79 0.31 -6.79
N MET A 33 8.18 -0.09 -7.91
CA MET A 33 8.75 -1.08 -8.82
C MET A 33 9.04 -0.45 -10.20
N ALA A 34 10.16 -0.84 -10.78
CA ALA A 34 10.53 -0.55 -12.17
C ALA A 34 11.35 -1.72 -12.72
N ASP A 35 11.15 -2.08 -13.99
CA ASP A 35 11.89 -3.14 -14.68
C ASP A 35 11.97 -4.47 -13.91
N GLY A 36 10.85 -4.86 -13.29
CA GLY A 36 10.73 -6.10 -12.50
C GLY A 36 11.47 -6.06 -11.15
N ARG A 37 11.98 -4.91 -10.72
CA ARG A 37 12.75 -4.72 -9.48
C ARG A 37 12.06 -3.73 -8.56
N ILE A 38 12.21 -3.93 -7.25
CA ILE A 38 11.84 -2.93 -6.24
C ILE A 38 12.97 -1.90 -6.19
N ILE A 39 12.66 -0.67 -6.57
CA ILE A 39 13.62 0.44 -6.64
C ILE A 39 13.46 1.43 -5.47
N GLY A 40 12.38 1.32 -4.70
CA GLY A 40 12.09 2.21 -3.58
C GLY A 40 11.15 1.57 -2.56
N GLN A 41 11.26 2.01 -1.32
CA GLN A 41 10.34 1.63 -0.25
C GLN A 41 10.11 2.78 0.71
N GLU A 42 8.87 2.93 1.12
CA GLU A 42 8.45 3.88 2.15
C GLU A 42 7.58 3.16 3.17
N ARG A 43 7.80 3.42 4.46
CA ARG A 43 6.94 2.93 5.55
C ARG A 43 6.38 4.12 6.28
N ARG A 44 5.06 4.26 6.27
CA ARG A 44 4.37 5.10 7.23
C ARG A 44 4.19 4.25 8.49
N ARG A 45 5.04 4.50 9.49
CA ARG A 45 4.66 4.08 10.86
C ARG A 45 3.43 4.91 11.24
N PRO A 46 2.44 4.30 11.92
CA PRO A 46 1.31 5.06 12.45
C PRO A 46 1.78 6.11 13.46
#